data_AF-A0A8H4PQQ2-F1
#
_entry.id   AF-A0A8H4PQQ2-F1
#
_cell.length_a   1.000
_cell.length_b   1.000
_cell.length_c   1.000
_cell.angle_alpha   90.00
_cell.angle_beta   90.00
_cell.angle_gamma   90.00
#
_symmetry.space_group_name_H-M   'P 1'
#
loop_
_entity.id
_entity.type
_entity.pdbx_description
1 polymer ?
#
loop_
_entity_poly.entity_id
_entity_poly.type
_entity_poly.pdbx_seq_one_letter_code
_entity_poly.pdbx_strand_id
1 'polypeptide(L)'
;MSVSSPERDALVQNGWALATQLNATRDPDWPVCVGCAMLARSFDRTRSPVPGKCRQCFDRYCWDGRIDEAAPQPYRPKFVGTAIKVEGAAASRAAHTSAKTAVLIVTGAALGLLL
;
A
#
# COMPACT_ATOMS: atom_id res chain seq x y z
N MET A 1 17.21 -11.94 3.52
CA MET A 1 16.29 -10.86 3.11
C MET A 1 16.44 -9.72 4.12
N SER A 2 16.91 -8.55 3.70
CA SER A 2 17.05 -7.37 4.58
C SER A 2 16.10 -6.28 4.09
N VAL A 3 15.26 -5.76 5.00
CA VAL A 3 14.33 -4.66 4.73
C VAL A 3 14.99 -3.35 5.17
N SER A 4 14.98 -2.33 4.32
CA SER A 4 15.54 -1.01 4.69
C SER A 4 14.66 -0.31 5.73
N SER A 5 15.20 0.60 6.54
CA SER A 5 14.38 1.33 7.52
C SER A 5 13.20 2.07 6.89
N PRO A 6 13.35 2.81 5.75
CA PRO A 6 12.22 3.46 5.10
C PRO A 6 11.16 2.49 4.59
N GLU A 7 11.60 1.33 4.08
CA GLU A 7 10.69 0.28 3.64
C GLU A 7 9.94 -0.33 4.82
N ARG A 8 10.64 -0.68 5.90
CA ARG A 8 10.03 -1.18 7.14
C ARG A 8 8.99 -0.20 7.68
N ASP A 9 9.32 1.09 7.72
CA ASP A 9 8.43 2.12 8.26
C ASP A 9 7.18 2.29 7.37
N ALA A 10 7.34 2.18 6.05
CA ALA A 10 6.22 2.16 5.12
C ALA A 10 5.31 0.94 5.30
N LEU A 11 5.87 -0.25 5.55
CA LEU A 11 5.10 -1.45 5.88
C LEU A 11 4.30 -1.26 7.17
N VAL A 12 4.93 -0.72 8.22
CA VAL A 12 4.26 -0.43 9.50
C VAL A 12 3.14 0.59 9.32
N GLN A 13 3.39 1.67 8.58
CA GLN A 13 2.39 2.70 8.31
C GLN A 13 1.20 2.13 7.51
N ASN A 14 1.45 1.28 6.52
CA ASN A 14 0.39 0.60 5.78
C ASN A 14 -0.43 -0.34 6.68
N GLY A 15 0.24 -1.12 7.53
CA GLY A 15 -0.43 -1.99 8.50
C GLY A 15 -1.31 -1.21 9.48
N TRP A 16 -0.82 -0.08 9.98
CA TRP A 16 -1.61 0.83 10.82
C TRP A 16 -2.83 1.39 10.08
N ALA A 17 -2.67 1.82 8.82
CA ALA A 17 -3.77 2.31 8.00
C ALA A 17 -4.85 1.23 7.76
N LEU A 18 -4.45 -0.03 7.55
CA LEU A 18 -5.37 -1.16 7.43
C LEU A 18 -6.11 -1.42 8.75
N ALA A 19 -5.37 -1.54 9.85
CA ALA A 19 -5.94 -1.87 11.16
C ALA A 19 -6.89 -0.80 11.70
N THR A 20 -6.62 0.48 11.40
CA THR A 20 -7.43 1.61 11.86
C THR A 20 -8.45 2.10 10.84
N GLN A 21 -8.53 1.48 9.65
CA GLN A 21 -9.37 1.95 8.54
C GLN A 21 -9.08 3.42 8.18
N LEU A 22 -7.79 3.76 8.05
CA LEU A 22 -7.28 5.12 7.85
C LEU A 22 -7.75 6.08 8.96
N ASN A 23 -7.49 5.73 10.22
CA ASN A 23 -7.96 6.50 11.38
C ASN A 23 -9.47 6.77 11.35
N ALA A 24 -10.26 5.71 11.14
CA ALA A 24 -11.72 5.76 11.00
C ALA A 24 -12.26 6.64 9.86
N THR A 25 -11.41 7.09 8.93
CA THR A 25 -11.86 7.90 7.78
C THR A 25 -12.69 7.08 6.80
N ARG A 26 -12.44 5.77 6.68
CA ARG A 26 -13.22 4.87 5.81
C ARG A 26 -14.55 4.46 6.43
N ASP A 27 -14.57 4.31 7.75
CA ASP A 27 -15.78 3.98 8.51
C ASP A 27 -15.66 4.60 9.91
N PRO A 28 -16.46 5.63 10.24
CA PRO A 28 -16.39 6.30 11.54
C PRO A 28 -16.74 5.38 12.71
N ASP A 29 -17.50 4.31 12.45
CA ASP A 29 -17.91 3.35 13.47
C ASP A 29 -16.87 2.23 13.70
N TRP A 30 -15.81 2.19 12.88
CA TRP A 30 -14.82 1.11 12.94
C TRP A 30 -14.22 0.89 14.34
N PRO A 31 -13.77 1.92 15.09
CA PRO A 31 -13.21 1.72 16.43
C PRO A 31 -14.21 1.10 17.41
N VAL A 32 -15.49 1.50 17.31
CA VAL A 32 -16.57 0.96 18.14
C VAL A 32 -16.81 -0.51 17.78
N CYS A 33 -16.88 -0.84 16.51
CA CYS A 33 -17.11 -2.21 16.06
C CYS A 33 -15.97 -3.16 16.44
N VAL A 34 -14.72 -2.70 16.35
CA VAL A 34 -13.56 -3.46 16.86
C VAL A 34 -13.67 -3.68 18.37
N GLY A 35 -14.04 -2.67 19.14
CA GLY A 35 -14.29 -2.81 20.58
C GLY A 35 -15.39 -3.81 20.91
N CYS A 36 -16.50 -3.78 20.16
CA CYS A 36 -17.57 -4.77 20.28
C CYS A 36 -17.09 -6.19 19.98
N ALA A 37 -16.25 -6.36 18.95
CA ALA A 37 -15.66 -7.67 18.61
C ALA A 37 -14.74 -8.19 19.73
N MET A 38 -13.94 -7.33 20.36
CA MET A 38 -13.11 -7.69 21.52
C MET A 38 -13.94 -8.17 22.72
N LEU A 39 -15.12 -7.56 22.92
CA LEU A 39 -16.00 -7.87 24.05
C LEU A 39 -17.00 -9.00 23.77
N ALA A 40 -17.15 -9.45 22.52
CA ALA A 40 -18.18 -10.40 22.10
C ALA A 40 -18.25 -11.64 23.02
N ARG A 41 -17.13 -12.33 23.22
CA ARG A 41 -17.05 -13.51 24.11
C ARG A 41 -17.33 -13.19 25.57
N SER A 42 -17.05 -11.96 26.02
CA SER A 42 -17.35 -11.55 27.39
C SER A 42 -18.86 -11.46 27.60
N PHE A 43 -19.59 -10.86 26.65
CA PHE A 43 -21.05 -10.78 26.73
C PHE A 43 -21.68 -12.17 26.85
N ASP A 44 -21.20 -13.14 26.06
CA ASP A 44 -21.66 -14.53 26.11
C ASP A 44 -21.37 -15.18 27.46
N ARG A 45 -20.13 -15.06 27.94
CA ARG A 45 -19.69 -15.68 29.21
C ARG A 45 -20.44 -15.13 30.41
N THR A 46 -20.72 -13.82 30.44
CA THR A 46 -21.40 -13.16 31.57
C THR A 46 -22.91 -13.10 31.40
N ARG A 47 -23.46 -13.63 30.29
CA ARG A 47 -24.88 -13.52 29.93
C ARG A 47 -25.37 -12.07 29.93
N SER A 48 -24.49 -11.14 29.59
CA SER A 48 -24.83 -9.72 29.51
C SER A 48 -25.50 -9.42 28.17
N PRO A 49 -26.52 -8.55 28.11
CA PRO A 49 -27.15 -8.19 26.85
C PRO A 49 -26.15 -7.47 25.94
N VAL A 50 -26.09 -7.88 24.66
CA VAL A 50 -25.24 -7.23 23.66
C VAL A 50 -25.81 -5.84 23.32
N PRO A 51 -25.03 -4.75 23.46
CA PRO A 51 -25.49 -3.40 23.15
C PRO A 51 -26.00 -3.28 21.70
N GLY A 52 -27.00 -2.41 21.48
CA GLY A 52 -27.60 -2.22 20.15
C GLY A 52 -26.57 -1.84 19.07
N LYS A 53 -25.61 -0.96 19.41
CA LYS A 53 -24.52 -0.59 18.49
C LYS A 53 -23.63 -1.78 18.12
N CYS A 54 -23.36 -2.69 19.05
CA CYS A 54 -22.58 -3.90 18.77
C CYS A 54 -23.33 -4.86 17.85
N ARG A 55 -24.65 -4.99 17.99
CA ARG A 55 -25.47 -5.78 17.06
C ARG A 55 -25.37 -5.26 15.63
N GLN A 56 -25.51 -3.94 15.44
CA GLN A 56 -25.32 -3.30 14.13
C GLN A 56 -23.92 -3.56 13.53
N CYS A 57 -22.89 -3.55 14.37
CA CYS A 57 -21.52 -3.88 13.94
C CYS A 57 -21.39 -5.33 13.48
N PHE A 58 -21.99 -6.28 14.21
CA PHE A 58 -21.95 -7.70 13.83
C PHE A 58 -22.73 -7.97 12.55
N ASP A 59 -23.90 -7.36 12.37
CA ASP A 59 -24.68 -7.49 11.13
C ASP A 59 -23.89 -7.01 9.90
N ARG A 60 -23.02 -6.01 10.07
CA ARG A 60 -22.23 -5.42 8.99
C ARG A 60 -20.92 -6.16 8.71
N TYR A 61 -20.25 -6.69 9.74
CA TYR A 61 -18.88 -7.19 9.63
C TYR A 61 -18.71 -8.68 9.86
N CYS A 62 -19.64 -9.33 10.57
CA CYS A 62 -19.57 -10.77 10.73
C CYS A 62 -19.99 -11.44 9.43
N TRP A 63 -19.23 -12.46 9.03
CA TRP A 63 -19.63 -13.30 7.91
C TRP A 63 -20.94 -14.02 8.24
N ASP A 64 -21.84 -14.03 7.27
CA ASP A 64 -23.19 -14.59 7.38
C ASP A 64 -23.25 -16.11 7.09
N GLY A 65 -22.09 -16.73 6.84
CA GLY A 65 -21.97 -18.17 6.57
C GLY A 65 -22.31 -18.56 5.13
N ARG A 66 -22.63 -17.61 4.25
CA ARG A 66 -22.93 -17.89 2.84
C ARG A 66 -21.65 -17.93 2.02
N ILE A 67 -21.57 -18.90 1.11
CA ILE A 67 -20.51 -19.00 0.12
C ILE A 67 -21.04 -18.40 -1.19
N ASP A 68 -20.28 -17.47 -1.75
CA ASP A 68 -20.55 -16.96 -3.10
C ASP A 68 -19.82 -17.85 -4.11
N GLU A 69 -20.59 -18.63 -4.86
CA GLU A 69 -20.08 -19.54 -5.91
C GLU A 69 -19.99 -18.87 -7.29
N ALA A 70 -20.27 -17.56 -7.39
CA ALA A 70 -20.14 -16.84 -8.65
C ALA A 70 -18.68 -16.80 -9.14
N ALA A 71 -18.50 -16.78 -10.47
CA ALA A 71 -17.18 -16.62 -11.06
C ALA A 71 -16.58 -15.25 -10.66
N PRO A 72 -15.39 -15.21 -10.03
CA PRO A 72 -14.80 -13.96 -9.55
C PRO A 72 -14.34 -13.09 -10.72
N GLN A 73 -14.58 -11.78 -10.60
CA GLN A 73 -14.02 -10.81 -11.54
C GLN A 73 -12.49 -10.73 -11.39
N PRO A 74 -11.75 -10.33 -12.45
CA PRO A 74 -10.31 -10.12 -12.36
C PRO A 74 -9.93 -9.14 -11.23
N TYR A 75 -9.05 -9.57 -10.33
CA TYR A 75 -8.64 -8.77 -9.18
C TYR A 75 -7.78 -7.57 -9.60
N ARG A 76 -8.36 -6.36 -9.52
CA ARG A 76 -7.69 -5.08 -9.77
C ARG A 76 -8.01 -4.09 -8.64
N PRO A 77 -7.33 -4.19 -7.48
CA PRO A 77 -7.63 -3.35 -6.34
C PRO A 77 -7.29 -1.89 -6.63
N LYS A 78 -8.16 -0.99 -6.18
CA LYS A 78 -7.86 0.46 -6.14
C LYS A 78 -7.16 0.76 -4.82
N PHE A 79 -6.08 1.54 -4.88
CA PHE A 79 -5.47 2.07 -3.66
C PHE A 79 -6.47 2.96 -2.94
N VAL A 80 -6.47 2.88 -1.61
CA VAL A 80 -7.29 3.75 -0.79
C VAL A 80 -6.41 4.41 0.26
N GLY A 81 -6.57 5.72 0.38
CA GLY A 81 -5.60 6.57 1.03
C GLY A 81 -4.49 7.01 0.08
N THR A 82 -3.47 7.64 0.62
CA THR A 82 -2.29 8.10 -0.12
C THR A 82 -1.29 6.96 -0.29
N ALA A 83 -0.73 6.82 -1.49
CA ALA A 83 0.30 5.82 -1.74
C ALA A 83 1.59 6.19 -1.01
N ILE A 84 2.10 5.27 -0.18
CA ILE A 84 3.40 5.44 0.49
C ILE A 84 4.49 5.12 -0.53
N LYS A 85 5.26 6.13 -0.92
CA LYS A 85 6.36 5.98 -1.86
C LYS A 85 7.63 5.62 -1.08
N VAL A 86 8.13 4.41 -1.29
CA VAL A 86 9.46 4.02 -0.84
C VAL A 86 10.39 4.12 -2.02
N GLU A 87 11.42 4.96 -1.91
CA GLU A 87 12.44 5.06 -2.93
C GLU A 87 13.29 3.79 -2.89
N GLY A 88 13.04 2.87 -3.83
CA GLY A 88 13.90 1.72 -4.04
C GLY A 88 15.15 2.09 -4.83
N ALA A 89 16.21 1.28 -4.72
CA ALA A 89 17.44 1.40 -5.51
C ALA A 89 17.24 1.29 -7.05
N ALA A 90 16.02 1.06 -7.52
CA ALA A 90 15.66 1.11 -8.94
C ALA A 90 15.41 2.53 -9.46
N ALA A 91 15.07 3.50 -8.59
CA ALA A 91 14.81 4.88 -8.98
C ALA A 91 16.11 5.65 -9.35
N SER A 92 17.27 5.18 -8.89
CA SER A 92 18.56 5.85 -9.08
C SER A 92 19.31 5.47 -10.37
N ARG A 93 18.79 4.54 -11.20
CA ARG A 93 19.46 4.14 -12.45
C ARG A 93 19.16 5.04 -13.67
N ALA A 94 18.34 6.07 -13.52
CA ALA A 94 17.97 6.96 -14.62
C ALA A 94 18.85 8.22 -14.78
N ALA A 95 19.99 8.30 -14.08
CA ALA A 95 20.80 9.53 -14.05
C ALA A 95 22.28 9.32 -14.38
N HIS A 96 22.64 8.58 -15.45
CA HIS A 96 23.98 8.65 -16.02
C HIS A 96 24.01 8.40 -17.54
N THR A 97 23.77 9.44 -18.34
CA THR A 97 24.47 9.63 -19.63
C THR A 97 24.56 11.12 -19.97
N SER A 98 25.52 11.80 -19.37
CA SER A 98 26.05 13.07 -19.89
C SER A 98 27.57 13.01 -19.89
N ALA A 99 28.10 12.00 -20.58
CA ALA A 99 29.48 12.04 -21.06
C ALA A 99 29.51 13.00 -22.25
N LYS A 100 29.90 14.25 -21.99
CA LYS A 100 30.30 15.19 -23.04
C LYS A 100 31.57 14.61 -23.69
N THR A 101 31.43 13.91 -24.81
CA THR A 101 32.56 13.54 -25.67
C THR A 101 33.06 14.82 -26.35
N ALA A 102 34.18 15.34 -25.88
CA ALA A 102 34.94 16.35 -26.57
C ALA A 102 35.62 15.70 -27.79
N VAL A 103 35.14 16.01 -28.99
CA VAL A 103 35.82 15.65 -30.25
C VAL A 103 36.99 16.62 -30.43
N LEU A 104 38.21 16.13 -30.24
CA LEU A 104 39.43 16.82 -30.64
C LEU A 104 39.59 16.68 -32.16
N ILE A 105 39.33 17.76 -32.91
CA ILE A 105 39.66 17.86 -34.34
C ILE A 105 41.17 18.08 -34.43
N VAL A 106 41.91 17.04 -34.77
CA VAL A 106 43.32 17.16 -35.16
C VAL A 106 43.34 17.64 -36.60
N THR A 107 43.68 18.91 -36.81
CA THR A 107 44.07 19.44 -38.11
C THR A 107 45.43 18.88 -38.50
N GLY A 108 45.50 18.20 -39.64
CA GLY A 108 46.73 17.69 -40.22
C GLY A 108 46.57 17.51 -41.72
N ALA A 109 47.00 18.51 -42.48
CA ALA A 109 46.91 18.59 -43.93
C ALA A 109 47.87 17.63 -44.64
N ALA A 110 47.42 17.09 -45.78
CA ALA A 110 48.17 16.70 -46.99
C ALA A 110 47.37 15.60 -47.71
N LEU A 111 47.23 15.50 -49.02
CA LEU A 111 47.65 16.27 -50.20
C LEU A 111 47.06 15.41 -51.33
N GLY A 112 46.22 15.95 -52.21
CA GLY A 112 45.75 15.15 -53.34
C GLY A 112 44.49 15.65 -54.03
N LEU A 113 44.63 16.69 -54.86
CA LEU A 113 44.08 16.68 -56.22
C LEU A 113 44.55 17.92 -57.01
N LEU A 114 44.86 17.68 -58.30
CA LEU A 114 44.94 18.59 -59.45
C LEU A 114 46.35 18.98 -59.93
N LEU A 115 46.72 18.29 -61.03
CA LEU A 115 47.80 18.52 -62.01
C LEU A 115 49.24 18.23 -61.56
#